data_AF-A0ABC9C9H1-F1
#
_entry.id   AF-A0ABC9C9H1-F1
#
_cell.length_a   1.000
_cell.length_b   1.000
_cell.length_c   1.000
_cell.angle_alpha   90.00
_cell.angle_beta   90.00
_cell.angle_gamma   90.00
#
_symmetry.space_group_name_H-M   'P 1'
#
loop_
_entity.id
_entity.type
_entity.pdbx_description
1 polymer ?
#
loop_
_entity_poly.entity_id
_entity_poly.type
_entity_poly.pdbx_seq_one_letter_code
_entity_poly.pdbx_strand_id
1 'polypeptide(L)'
;MAGESCVPRSLFGGAISTAFPARFQDVSNIREVPDHQEVFVDPDRDESLIFELLDLKSEVDDAGSAIWFLRDIANEQDAGDNMVVEHSGTLELPGLRLGEAPAVARTSVGQLAVSKGRQGREAQNIVRLYLANIRLKNAATDAVITAYEPLSINPLSESAAAVASGPAIPAEQAGCLPMSEIFKVAVMNFNVHDWNLFNGGP
;
A
#
# COMPACT_ATOMS: atom_id res chain seq x y z
N MET A 1 -10.96 24.70 -9.58
CA MET A 1 -9.85 23.72 -9.71
C MET A 1 -10.50 22.36 -9.80
N ALA A 2 -10.30 21.65 -10.92
CA ALA A 2 -10.82 20.29 -11.03
C ALA A 2 -10.03 19.42 -10.05
N GLY A 3 -10.70 18.83 -9.07
CA GLY A 3 -10.05 17.86 -8.18
C GLY A 3 -9.52 16.70 -9.02
N GLU A 4 -8.33 16.21 -8.68
CA GLU A 4 -7.80 15.00 -9.29
C GLU A 4 -8.79 13.84 -9.10
N SER A 5 -9.05 13.10 -10.17
CA SER A 5 -10.03 12.01 -10.19
C SER A 5 -9.32 10.65 -10.16
N CYS A 6 -9.83 9.71 -9.37
CA CYS A 6 -9.42 8.32 -9.44
C CYS A 6 -9.97 7.65 -10.71
N VAL A 7 -9.16 6.79 -11.32
CA VAL A 7 -9.55 5.98 -12.47
C VAL A 7 -9.59 4.50 -12.09
N PRO A 8 -10.48 3.68 -12.68
CA PRO A 8 -10.45 2.24 -12.48
C PRO A 8 -9.12 1.63 -12.93
N ARG A 9 -8.64 0.64 -12.18
CA ARG A 9 -7.40 -0.09 -12.43
C ARG A 9 -7.64 -1.59 -12.29
N SER A 10 -7.08 -2.35 -13.22
CA SER A 10 -7.06 -3.81 -13.17
C SER A 10 -5.77 -4.28 -12.52
N LEU A 11 -5.86 -5.30 -11.69
CA LEU A 11 -4.74 -5.95 -11.00
C LEU A 11 -4.77 -7.45 -11.32
N PHE A 12 -3.62 -8.11 -11.30
CA PHE A 12 -3.46 -9.55 -11.45
C PHE A 12 -4.17 -10.09 -12.70
N GLY A 13 -3.81 -9.53 -13.87
CA GLY A 13 -4.42 -9.91 -15.15
C GLY A 13 -5.91 -9.56 -15.27
N GLY A 14 -6.44 -8.68 -14.42
CA GLY A 14 -7.85 -8.28 -14.39
C GLY A 14 -8.74 -9.11 -13.48
N ALA A 15 -8.19 -10.09 -12.77
CA ALA A 15 -8.93 -10.86 -11.77
C ALA A 15 -9.42 -10.00 -10.60
N ILE A 16 -8.70 -8.91 -10.30
CA ILE A 16 -9.06 -7.91 -9.31
C ILE A 16 -9.15 -6.53 -9.98
N SER A 17 -10.05 -5.68 -9.47
CA SER A 17 -10.08 -4.26 -9.81
C SER A 17 -10.02 -3.38 -8.57
N THR A 18 -9.50 -2.16 -8.75
CA THR A 18 -9.51 -1.09 -7.76
C THR A 18 -9.61 0.27 -8.46
N ALA A 19 -9.46 1.39 -7.74
CA ALA A 19 -9.36 2.72 -8.31
C ALA A 19 -8.37 3.59 -7.54
N PHE A 20 -7.57 4.36 -8.27
CA PHE A 20 -6.66 5.37 -7.72
C PHE A 20 -6.25 6.35 -8.84
N PRO A 21 -5.59 7.48 -8.54
CA PRO A 21 -5.29 8.49 -9.54
C PRO A 21 -4.39 8.02 -10.69
N ALA A 22 -4.53 8.68 -11.85
CA ALA A 22 -3.80 8.31 -13.06
C ALA A 22 -2.28 8.52 -12.95
N ARG A 23 -1.82 9.39 -12.03
CA ARG A 23 -0.40 9.70 -11.82
C ARG A 23 0.43 8.52 -11.32
N PHE A 24 -0.22 7.54 -10.69
CA PHE A 24 0.43 6.29 -10.27
C PHE A 24 0.69 5.41 -11.49
N GLN A 25 1.97 5.21 -11.77
CA GLN A 25 2.49 4.45 -12.90
C GLN A 25 2.85 3.04 -12.45
N ASP A 26 2.50 2.06 -13.28
CA ASP A 26 2.86 0.66 -13.05
C ASP A 26 4.35 0.43 -13.35
N VAL A 27 5.08 -0.07 -12.36
CA VAL A 27 6.52 -0.31 -12.46
C VAL A 27 6.89 -1.62 -13.16
N SER A 28 5.92 -2.52 -13.42
CA SER A 28 6.13 -3.78 -14.15
C SER A 28 6.72 -3.56 -15.54
N ASN A 29 6.48 -2.39 -16.14
CA ASN A 29 7.04 -1.97 -17.42
C ASN A 29 8.56 -1.69 -17.37
N ILE A 30 9.11 -1.51 -16.17
CA ILE A 30 10.49 -1.02 -15.96
C ILE A 30 11.34 -2.09 -15.25
N ARG A 31 10.72 -2.88 -14.37
CA ARG A 31 11.37 -3.97 -13.63
C ARG A 31 10.44 -5.14 -13.45
N GLU A 32 11.01 -6.32 -13.29
CA GLU A 32 10.26 -7.51 -12.89
C GLU A 32 9.68 -7.30 -11.49
N VAL A 33 8.38 -7.58 -11.36
CA VAL A 33 7.62 -7.58 -10.10
C VAL A 33 7.11 -9.01 -9.92
N PRO A 34 7.23 -9.62 -8.73
CA PRO A 34 6.70 -10.96 -8.50
C PRO A 34 5.21 -11.05 -8.85
N ASP A 35 4.76 -12.19 -9.38
CA ASP A 35 3.37 -12.36 -9.87
C ASP A 35 2.28 -12.14 -8.80
N HIS A 36 2.64 -12.27 -7.52
CA HIS A 36 1.75 -12.02 -6.37
C HIS A 36 1.79 -10.56 -5.90
N GLN A 37 2.53 -9.67 -6.58
CA GLN A 37 2.64 -8.25 -6.29
C GLN A 37 2.28 -7.39 -7.50
N GLU A 38 1.65 -6.25 -7.24
CA GLU A 38 1.38 -5.19 -8.21
C GLU A 38 1.84 -3.86 -7.59
N VAL A 39 2.78 -3.17 -8.24
CA VAL A 39 3.46 -2.00 -7.65
C VAL A 39 3.26 -0.78 -8.54
N PHE A 40 2.70 0.28 -7.95
CA PHE A 40 2.48 1.56 -8.59
C PHE A 40 3.21 2.68 -7.86
N VAL A 41 3.76 3.64 -8.61
CA VAL A 41 4.51 4.77 -8.04
C VAL A 41 4.10 6.09 -8.68
N ASP A 42 4.11 7.15 -7.89
CA ASP A 42 4.12 8.53 -8.37
C ASP A 42 5.55 9.07 -8.28
N PRO A 43 6.30 9.13 -9.39
CA PRO A 43 7.69 9.55 -9.38
C PRO A 43 7.87 11.02 -9.03
N ASP A 44 6.86 11.88 -9.25
CA ASP A 44 6.95 13.32 -8.98
C ASP A 44 6.81 13.64 -7.49
N ARG A 45 6.36 12.66 -6.69
CA ARG A 45 6.08 12.82 -5.26
C ARG A 45 6.73 11.76 -4.39
N ASP A 46 7.38 10.78 -5.00
CA ASP A 46 8.00 9.64 -4.35
C ASP A 46 7.01 8.77 -3.54
N GLU A 47 5.71 8.86 -3.87
CA GLU A 47 4.62 8.06 -3.28
C GLU A 47 4.53 6.70 -3.98
N SER A 48 4.10 5.66 -3.25
CA SER A 48 3.87 4.34 -3.84
C SER A 48 2.63 3.66 -3.28
N LEU A 49 2.02 2.81 -4.10
CA LEU A 49 0.86 1.99 -3.76
C LEU A 49 1.13 0.55 -4.24
N ILE A 50 1.12 -0.40 -3.31
CA ILE A 50 1.48 -1.79 -3.56
C ILE A 50 0.31 -2.68 -3.15
N PHE A 51 0.01 -3.65 -3.98
CA PHE A 51 -0.97 -4.71 -3.70
C PHE A 51 -0.22 -6.03 -3.69
N GLU A 52 -0.41 -6.83 -2.66
CA GLU A 52 0.27 -8.10 -2.48
C GLU A 52 -0.71 -9.19 -2.02
N LEU A 53 -0.61 -10.37 -2.63
CA LEU A 53 -1.37 -11.55 -2.25
C LEU A 53 -0.44 -12.51 -1.50
N LEU A 54 -0.73 -12.72 -0.22
CA LEU A 54 0.08 -13.56 0.68
C LEU A 54 -0.74 -14.74 1.19
N ASP A 55 -0.06 -15.81 1.59
CA ASP A 55 -0.70 -16.88 2.35
C ASP A 55 -1.32 -16.34 3.64
N LEU A 56 -2.53 -16.80 3.95
CA LEU A 56 -3.25 -16.41 5.16
C LEU A 56 -2.42 -16.73 6.41
N LYS A 57 -2.09 -15.70 7.19
CA LYS A 57 -1.40 -15.83 8.48
C LYS A 57 -2.36 -16.33 9.55
N SER A 58 -2.47 -17.65 9.65
CA SER A 58 -3.40 -18.37 10.52
C SER A 58 -3.17 -18.12 12.03
N GLU A 59 -1.91 -17.84 12.39
CA GLU A 59 -1.45 -17.58 13.75
C GLU A 59 -1.67 -16.14 14.21
N VAL A 60 -2.10 -15.25 13.30
CA VAL A 60 -2.38 -13.85 13.58
C VAL A 60 -3.89 -13.65 13.68
N ASP A 61 -4.35 -12.99 14.74
CA ASP A 61 -5.76 -12.69 14.89
C ASP A 61 -6.23 -11.64 13.88
N ASP A 62 -7.51 -11.69 13.51
CA ASP A 62 -8.05 -10.75 12.54
C ASP A 62 -7.85 -9.31 13.00
N ALA A 63 -8.13 -9.02 14.27
CA ALA A 63 -8.12 -7.66 14.80
C ALA A 63 -6.71 -7.03 14.75
N GLY A 64 -5.67 -7.82 15.04
CA GLY A 64 -4.27 -7.43 15.04
C GLY A 64 -3.55 -7.53 13.69
N SER A 65 -4.16 -8.15 12.67
CA SER A 65 -3.49 -8.47 11.40
C SER A 65 -2.82 -7.28 10.70
N ALA A 66 -3.49 -6.14 10.62
CA ALA A 66 -2.90 -4.94 10.00
C ALA A 66 -1.71 -4.36 10.79
N ILE A 67 -1.74 -4.44 12.12
CA ILE A 67 -0.60 -4.00 12.95
C ILE A 67 0.55 -5.00 12.83
N TRP A 68 0.24 -6.29 12.71
CA TRP A 68 1.24 -7.34 12.49
C TRP A 68 2.00 -7.10 11.19
N PHE A 69 1.31 -6.95 10.05
CA PHE A 69 1.97 -6.66 8.76
C PHE A 69 2.74 -5.34 8.77
N LEU A 70 2.21 -4.31 9.44
CA LEU A 70 2.91 -3.03 9.56
C LEU A 70 4.25 -3.19 10.30
N ARG A 71 4.27 -3.99 11.38
CA ARG A 71 5.50 -4.32 12.13
C ARG A 71 6.45 -5.19 11.32
N ASP A 72 5.92 -6.14 10.56
CA ASP A 72 6.71 -7.04 9.71
C ASP A 72 7.49 -6.22 8.68
N ILE A 73 6.80 -5.34 7.95
CA ILE A 73 7.42 -4.40 7.01
C ILE A 73 8.43 -3.50 7.72
N ALA A 74 8.10 -2.96 8.91
CA ALA A 74 9.04 -2.13 9.65
C ALA A 74 10.33 -2.88 10.00
N ASN A 75 10.23 -4.16 10.38
CA ASN A 75 11.40 -4.98 10.69
C ASN A 75 12.24 -5.28 9.45
N GLU A 76 11.62 -5.62 8.33
CA GLU A 76 12.31 -5.84 7.06
C GLU A 76 13.06 -4.60 6.55
N GLN A 77 12.55 -3.41 6.89
CA GLN A 77 13.16 -2.12 6.54
C GLN A 77 14.15 -1.61 7.60
N ASP A 78 14.57 -2.45 8.57
CA ASP A 78 15.45 -2.03 9.68
C ASP A 78 14.89 -0.82 10.46
N ALA A 79 13.57 -0.65 10.45
CA ALA A 79 12.83 0.51 10.96
C ALA A 79 11.98 0.19 12.21
N GLY A 80 11.97 -1.06 12.68
CA GLY A 80 11.14 -1.52 13.80
C GLY A 80 11.29 -0.71 15.08
N ASP A 81 12.53 -0.34 15.44
CA ASP A 81 12.84 0.44 16.65
C ASP A 81 12.29 1.88 16.62
N ASN A 82 12.11 2.42 15.41
CA ASN A 82 11.69 3.81 15.19
C ASN A 82 10.25 3.92 14.67
N MET A 83 9.53 2.81 14.59
CA MET A 83 8.16 2.80 14.12
C MET A 83 7.22 3.39 15.17
N VAL A 84 6.40 4.35 14.74
CA VAL A 84 5.30 4.89 15.54
C VAL A 84 3.98 4.50 14.88
N VAL A 85 3.12 3.77 15.60
CA VAL A 85 1.75 3.49 15.13
C VAL A 85 0.88 4.70 15.45
N GLU A 86 0.38 5.36 14.40
CA GLU A 86 -0.46 6.56 14.53
C GLU A 86 -1.94 6.20 14.70
N HIS A 87 -2.42 5.24 13.91
CA HIS A 87 -3.84 4.87 13.87
C HIS A 87 -4.03 3.39 13.54
N SER A 88 -5.13 2.82 14.01
CA SER A 88 -5.62 1.51 13.55
C SER A 88 -7.13 1.54 13.48
N GLY A 89 -7.69 0.79 12.53
CA GLY A 89 -9.09 0.90 12.18
C GLY A 89 -9.64 -0.30 11.43
N THR A 90 -10.84 -0.12 10.93
CA THR A 90 -11.58 -1.14 10.21
C THR A 90 -12.42 -0.47 9.14
N LEU A 91 -12.45 -1.07 7.95
CA LEU A 91 -13.20 -0.57 6.82
C LEU A 91 -14.04 -1.71 6.23
N GLU A 92 -15.34 -1.49 6.13
CA GLU A 92 -16.23 -2.40 5.41
C GLU A 92 -16.06 -2.21 3.90
N LEU A 93 -16.03 -3.32 3.16
CA LEU A 93 -15.85 -3.37 1.72
C LEU A 93 -17.17 -3.78 1.07
N PRO A 94 -18.09 -2.84 0.77
CA PRO A 94 -19.42 -3.19 0.29
C PRO A 94 -19.41 -3.91 -1.07
N GLY A 95 -18.38 -3.68 -1.89
CA GLY A 95 -18.22 -4.31 -3.20
C GLY A 95 -17.69 -5.74 -3.16
N LEU A 96 -17.05 -6.14 -2.06
CA LEU A 96 -16.50 -7.48 -1.88
C LEU A 96 -17.31 -8.24 -0.84
N ARG A 97 -17.92 -9.36 -1.23
CA ARG A 97 -18.70 -10.21 -0.31
C ARG A 97 -17.97 -11.50 -0.02
N LEU A 98 -17.91 -11.86 1.26
CA LEU A 98 -17.38 -13.14 1.73
C LEU A 98 -18.54 -13.91 2.39
N GLY A 99 -19.25 -14.70 1.59
CA GLY A 99 -20.52 -15.32 2.01
C GLY A 99 -21.66 -14.31 2.03
N GLU A 100 -22.42 -14.26 3.13
CA GLU A 100 -23.59 -13.37 3.27
C GLU A 100 -23.25 -11.95 3.77
N ALA A 101 -22.02 -11.72 4.24
CA ALA A 101 -21.57 -10.44 4.77
C ALA A 101 -20.58 -9.74 3.83
N PRO A 102 -20.52 -8.38 3.84
CA PRO A 102 -19.41 -7.65 3.25
C PRO A 102 -18.08 -8.07 3.87
N ALA A 103 -17.03 -8.09 3.05
CA ALA A 103 -15.67 -8.26 3.54
C ALA A 103 -15.25 -7.04 4.37
N VAL A 104 -14.30 -7.26 5.27
CA VAL A 104 -13.79 -6.23 6.16
C VAL A 104 -12.28 -6.16 6.01
N ALA A 105 -11.77 -4.96 5.76
CA ALA A 105 -10.35 -4.66 5.82
C ALA A 105 -9.98 -4.17 7.22
N ARG A 106 -8.89 -4.69 7.77
CA ARG A 106 -8.25 -4.12 8.96
C ARG A 106 -7.18 -3.16 8.50
N THR A 107 -7.12 -1.98 9.11
CA THR A 107 -6.21 -0.92 8.66
C THR A 107 -5.28 -0.48 9.78
N SER A 108 -4.08 -0.05 9.42
CA SER A 108 -3.11 0.57 10.31
C SER A 108 -2.37 1.67 9.57
N VAL A 109 -1.89 2.66 10.32
CA VAL A 109 -1.05 3.74 9.83
C VAL A 109 0.13 3.88 10.76
N GLY A 110 1.35 3.89 10.21
CA GLY A 110 2.55 4.09 10.99
C GLY A 110 3.54 5.04 10.31
N GLN A 111 4.38 5.67 11.10
CA GLN A 111 5.52 6.44 10.60
C GLN A 111 6.79 5.60 10.73
N LEU A 112 7.60 5.57 9.68
CA LEU A 112 8.84 4.78 9.57
C LEU A 112 9.99 5.63 9.06
N ALA A 113 11.21 5.28 9.46
CA ALA A 113 12.43 5.75 8.82
C ALA A 113 12.96 4.64 7.91
N VAL A 114 12.87 4.81 6.58
CA VAL A 114 13.18 3.76 5.60
C VAL A 114 14.18 4.24 4.55
N SER A 115 15.14 3.39 4.19
CA SER A 115 16.09 3.64 3.11
C SER A 115 15.60 2.93 1.85
N LYS A 116 15.75 3.55 0.67
CA LYS A 116 15.48 2.84 -0.58
C LYS A 116 16.62 1.90 -0.92
N GLY A 117 16.30 0.75 -1.52
CA GLY A 117 17.30 -0.19 -2.05
C GLY A 117 18.38 -0.57 -1.03
N ARG A 118 19.65 -0.29 -1.36
CA ARG A 118 20.81 -0.62 -0.53
C ARG A 118 21.56 0.62 -0.03
N GLN A 119 20.83 1.71 0.23
CA GLN A 119 21.41 3.02 0.57
C GLN A 119 21.90 3.16 2.02
N GLY A 120 21.57 2.22 2.90
CA GLY A 120 21.98 2.26 4.30
C GLY A 120 21.13 3.20 5.17
N ARG A 121 21.36 3.17 6.49
CA ARG A 121 20.53 3.88 7.49
C ARG A 121 20.71 5.40 7.42
N GLU A 122 21.85 5.88 6.95
CA GLU A 122 22.17 7.30 6.79
C GLU A 122 21.32 8.02 5.73
N ALA A 123 20.74 7.27 4.79
CA ALA A 123 19.92 7.78 3.69
C ALA A 123 18.41 7.56 3.94
N GLN A 124 18.00 7.26 5.18
CA GLN A 124 16.60 7.00 5.51
C GLN A 124 15.72 8.24 5.31
N ASN A 125 14.64 8.07 4.55
CA ASN A 125 13.53 9.00 4.45
C ASN A 125 12.56 8.74 5.60
N ILE A 126 11.87 9.79 6.05
CA ILE A 126 10.73 9.63 6.96
C ILE A 126 9.49 9.48 6.09
N VAL A 127 8.76 8.38 6.28
CA VAL A 127 7.55 8.05 5.52
C VAL A 127 6.40 7.74 6.46
N ARG A 128 5.19 8.05 6.04
CA ARG A 128 3.97 7.47 6.58
C ARG A 128 3.57 6.29 5.72
N LEU A 129 3.35 5.14 6.35
CA LEU A 129 2.91 3.91 5.74
C LEU A 129 1.45 3.65 6.15
N TYR A 130 0.57 3.60 5.16
CA TYR A 130 -0.81 3.15 5.30
C TYR A 130 -0.88 1.68 4.91
N LEU A 131 -1.56 0.87 5.70
CA LEU A 131 -1.70 -0.55 5.44
C LEU A 131 -3.13 -1.01 5.64
N ALA A 132 -3.64 -1.80 4.70
CA ALA A 132 -4.88 -2.55 4.83
C ALA A 132 -4.59 -4.04 4.62
N ASN A 133 -5.21 -4.88 5.44
CA ASN A 133 -5.25 -6.31 5.22
C ASN A 133 -6.71 -6.75 5.01
N ILE A 134 -6.97 -7.42 3.88
CA ILE A 134 -8.26 -8.01 3.52
C ILE A 134 -8.10 -9.53 3.58
N ARG A 135 -8.69 -10.17 4.60
CA ARG A 135 -8.54 -11.61 4.83
C ARG A 135 -9.54 -12.40 3.99
N LEU A 136 -9.09 -13.03 2.92
CA LEU A 136 -9.88 -13.90 2.06
C LEU A 136 -9.80 -15.35 2.56
N LYS A 137 -10.43 -15.63 3.71
CA LYS A 137 -10.27 -16.93 4.40
C LYS A 137 -10.65 -18.14 3.58
N ASN A 138 -11.67 -18.03 2.72
CA ASN A 138 -12.09 -19.13 1.83
C ASN A 138 -11.04 -19.49 0.77
N ALA A 139 -10.15 -18.54 0.47
CA ALA A 139 -9.04 -18.68 -0.46
C ALA A 139 -7.69 -18.91 0.25
N ALA A 140 -7.67 -18.96 1.59
CA ALA A 140 -6.44 -19.00 2.38
C ALA A 140 -5.43 -17.88 2.01
N THR A 141 -5.93 -16.68 1.71
CA THR A 141 -5.11 -15.53 1.28
C THR A 141 -5.33 -14.31 2.19
N ASP A 142 -4.26 -13.61 2.54
CA ASP A 142 -4.26 -12.23 3.04
C ASP A 142 -3.92 -11.30 1.84
N ALA A 143 -4.85 -10.43 1.44
CA ALA A 143 -4.60 -9.41 0.43
C ALA A 143 -4.16 -8.11 1.15
N VAL A 144 -2.87 -7.80 1.05
CA VAL A 144 -2.24 -6.68 1.75
C VAL A 144 -2.06 -5.51 0.78
N ILE A 145 -2.56 -4.35 1.17
CA ILE A 145 -2.45 -3.11 0.41
C ILE A 145 -1.62 -2.14 1.23
N THR A 146 -0.51 -1.67 0.68
CA THR A 146 0.38 -0.71 1.35
C THR A 146 0.55 0.56 0.52
N ALA A 147 0.62 1.68 1.21
CA ALA A 147 0.76 3.00 0.60
C ALA A 147 1.82 3.80 1.35
N TYR A 148 2.86 4.24 0.64
CA TYR A 148 3.94 5.04 1.20
C TYR A 148 3.75 6.50 0.83
N GLU A 149 3.70 7.36 1.84
CA GLU A 149 3.69 8.82 1.73
C GLU A 149 4.99 9.36 2.34
N PRO A 150 5.89 9.93 1.54
CA PRO A 150 7.06 10.62 2.08
C PRO A 150 6.66 11.84 2.91
N LEU A 151 7.22 11.95 4.11
CA LEU A 151 7.11 13.13 4.97
C LEU A 151 8.38 13.99 4.92
N SER A 152 9.54 13.35 4.76
CA SER A 152 10.84 14.02 4.61
C SER A 152 11.81 13.17 3.80
N ILE A 153 12.43 13.78 2.80
CA ILE A 153 13.43 13.17 1.93
C ILE A 153 14.83 13.52 2.41
N ASN A 154 15.65 12.52 2.65
CA ASN A 154 17.04 12.67 3.06
C ASN A 154 17.90 13.14 1.87
N PRO A 155 18.83 14.11 2.05
CA PRO A 155 19.74 14.54 0.98
C PRO A 155 20.61 13.42 0.38
N LEU A 156 20.86 12.34 1.12
CA LEU A 156 21.60 11.16 0.66
C LEU A 156 20.70 10.10 0.00
N SER A 157 19.38 10.27 0.05
CA SER A 157 18.43 9.36 -0.61
C SER A 157 18.45 9.55 -2.13
N GLU A 158 18.23 8.48 -2.87
CA GLU A 158 18.13 8.50 -4.33
C GLU A 158 16.91 9.33 -4.77
N SER A 159 15.86 9.35 -3.94
CA SER A 159 14.67 10.19 -4.15
C SER A 159 15.00 11.68 -4.20
N ALA A 160 16.08 12.14 -3.54
CA ALA A 160 16.43 13.55 -3.48
C ALA A 160 16.71 14.17 -4.86
N ALA A 161 17.20 13.37 -5.80
CA ALA A 161 17.43 13.83 -7.17
C ALA A 161 16.13 14.06 -7.95
N ALA A 162 15.06 13.32 -7.62
CA ALA A 162 13.78 13.38 -8.30
C ALA A 162 12.83 14.42 -7.67
N VAL A 163 12.71 14.44 -6.34
CA VAL A 163 11.68 15.21 -5.63
C VAL A 163 12.23 16.29 -4.69
N ALA A 164 13.54 16.54 -4.74
CA ALA A 164 14.30 17.36 -3.81
C ALA A 164 14.35 16.82 -2.36
N SER A 165 15.42 17.14 -1.64
CA SER A 165 15.58 16.80 -0.23
C SER A 165 14.87 17.80 0.69
N GLY A 166 14.48 17.34 1.88
CA GLY A 166 13.81 18.14 2.91
C GLY A 166 12.38 17.68 3.14
N PRO A 167 11.57 18.50 3.85
CA PRO A 167 10.16 18.20 4.06
C PRO A 167 9.42 18.02 2.73
N ALA A 168 8.65 16.94 2.62
CA ALA A 168 7.82 16.70 1.44
C ALA A 168 6.70 17.74 1.37
N ILE A 169 6.34 18.16 0.16
CA ILE A 169 5.22 19.08 -0.07
C ILE A 169 3.92 18.26 0.06
N PRO A 170 2.98 18.61 0.96
CA PRO A 170 1.69 17.91 1.07
C PRO A 170 0.95 17.86 -0.27
N ALA A 171 0.28 16.75 -0.55
CA ALA A 171 -0.39 16.52 -1.83
C ALA A 171 -1.43 17.59 -2.15
N GLU A 172 -2.20 18.02 -1.15
CA GLU A 172 -3.24 19.04 -1.33
C GLU A 172 -2.66 20.39 -1.76
N GLN A 173 -1.44 20.72 -1.29
CA GLN A 173 -0.74 21.95 -1.69
C GLN A 173 -0.21 21.87 -3.13
N ALA A 174 0.06 20.65 -3.61
CA ALA A 174 0.41 20.39 -5.00
C ALA A 174 -0.80 20.22 -5.93
N GLY A 175 -2.03 20.29 -5.39
CA GLY A 175 -3.27 20.06 -6.15
C GLY A 175 -3.56 18.59 -6.43
N CYS A 176 -2.91 17.68 -5.72
CA CYS A 176 -3.13 16.23 -5.77
C CYS A 176 -4.03 15.77 -4.61
N LEU A 177 -4.70 14.65 -4.79
CA LEU A 177 -5.36 13.93 -3.70
C LEU A 177 -4.32 13.42 -2.69
N PRO A 178 -4.59 13.54 -1.38
CA PRO A 178 -3.70 13.05 -0.34
C PRO A 178 -3.66 11.53 -0.32
N MET A 179 -2.52 10.97 0.10
CA MET A 179 -2.29 9.52 0.08
C MET A 179 -3.29 8.76 0.96
N SER A 180 -3.75 9.39 2.05
CA SER A 180 -4.82 8.83 2.91
C SER A 180 -6.14 8.61 2.17
N GLU A 181 -6.54 9.54 1.30
CA GLU A 181 -7.75 9.41 0.48
C GLU A 181 -7.55 8.38 -0.63
N ILE A 182 -6.38 8.39 -1.28
CA ILE A 182 -6.04 7.43 -2.33
C ILE A 182 -6.05 6.00 -1.79
N PHE A 183 -5.39 5.78 -0.66
CA PHE A 183 -5.38 4.51 0.04
C PHE A 183 -6.80 4.06 0.38
N LYS A 184 -7.63 4.95 0.95
CA LYS A 184 -9.02 4.63 1.27
C LYS A 184 -9.83 4.25 0.03
N VAL A 185 -9.70 5.01 -1.07
CA VAL A 185 -10.40 4.70 -2.33
C VAL A 185 -9.93 3.36 -2.89
N ALA A 186 -8.63 3.09 -2.88
CA ALA A 186 -8.07 1.84 -3.38
C ALA A 186 -8.59 0.63 -2.59
N VAL A 187 -8.64 0.73 -1.26
CA VAL A 187 -9.16 -0.33 -0.38
C VAL A 187 -10.66 -0.51 -0.58
N MET A 188 -11.46 0.57 -0.55
CA MET A 188 -12.93 0.50 -0.69
C MET A 188 -13.39 -0.01 -2.06
N ASN A 189 -12.57 0.15 -3.10
CA ASN A 189 -12.88 -0.31 -4.45
C ASN A 189 -12.18 -1.63 -4.81
N PHE A 190 -11.54 -2.31 -3.84
CA PHE A 190 -10.95 -3.62 -4.05
C PHE A 190 -12.05 -4.66 -4.29
N ASN A 191 -12.18 -5.10 -5.54
CA ASN A 191 -13.19 -6.07 -5.97
C ASN A 191 -12.53 -7.26 -6.65
N VAL A 192 -12.89 -8.46 -6.23
CA VAL A 192 -12.46 -9.73 -6.84
C VAL A 192 -13.50 -10.16 -7.86
N HIS A 193 -13.11 -10.25 -9.13
CA HIS A 193 -13.96 -10.68 -10.25
C HIS A 193 -13.74 -12.13 -10.63
N ASP A 194 -12.50 -12.62 -10.54
CA ASP A 194 -12.14 -14.00 -10.83
C ASP A 194 -11.46 -14.66 -9.63
N TRP A 195 -12.22 -15.51 -8.93
CA TRP A 195 -11.72 -16.25 -7.77
C TRP A 195 -10.80 -17.42 -8.14
N ASN A 196 -10.69 -17.78 -9.43
CA ASN A 196 -9.71 -18.78 -9.86
C ASN A 196 -8.28 -18.30 -9.66
N LEU A 197 -8.06 -16.98 -9.52
CA LEU A 197 -6.78 -16.40 -9.14
C LEU A 197 -6.16 -17.10 -7.92
N PHE A 198 -6.98 -17.48 -6.94
CA PHE A 198 -6.51 -18.10 -5.69
C PHE A 198 -6.48 -19.63 -5.72
N ASN A 199 -7.01 -20.25 -6.78
CA ASN A 199 -7.03 -21.71 -6.93
C ASN A 199 -5.68 -22.26 -7.43
N GLY A 200 -4.77 -21.38 -7.85
CA GLY A 200 -3.38 -21.71 -8.14
C GLY A 200 -2.52 -21.59 -6.88
N GLY A 201 -2.51 -22.62 -6.04
CA GLY A 201 -1.36 -22.88 -5.18
C GLY A 201 -0.18 -23.41 -6.03
N PRO A 202 1.06 -23.38 -5.51
CA PRO A 202 2.29 -23.68 -6.27
C PRO A 202 2.27 -25.01 -7.04
#